data_AF-A0A0B6YR31-F1
#
_entry.id   AF-A0A0B6YR31-F1
#
_cell.length_a   1.000
_cell.length_b   1.000
_cell.length_c   1.000
_cell.angle_alpha   90.00
_cell.angle_beta   90.00
_cell.angle_gamma   90.00
#
_symmetry.space_group_name_H-M   'P 1'
#
loop_
_entity.id
_entity.type
_entity.pdbx_description
1 polymer ?
#
loop_
_entity_poly.entity_id
_entity_poly.type
_entity_poly.pdbx_seq_one_letter_code
_entity_poly.pdbx_strand_id
1 'polypeptide(L)'
;KTLPIPFKVVALGEVKDGTKVCITAGNDENFCSELRNNTATIKNQVAKFNDLRFVGRSGRGKSFTLTIAVFTNPPQVALYQKAIKVTVDGP
;
A
#
# COMPACT_ATOMS: atom_id res chain seq x y z
N LYS A 1 -10.40 9.31 2.68
CA LYS A 1 -11.67 8.56 2.47
C LYS A 1 -11.36 7.06 2.60
N THR A 2 -12.28 6.25 3.13
CA THR A 2 -12.10 4.79 3.19
C THR A 2 -12.20 4.19 1.79
N LEU A 3 -11.35 3.19 1.49
CA LEU A 3 -11.41 2.45 0.23
C LEU A 3 -12.71 1.62 0.17
N PRO A 4 -13.36 1.50 -1.00
CA PRO A 4 -14.58 0.72 -1.13
C PRO A 4 -14.35 -0.77 -0.85
N ILE A 5 -13.11 -1.25 -1.04
CA ILE A 5 -12.69 -2.63 -0.81
C ILE A 5 -11.42 -2.61 0.05
N PRO A 6 -11.30 -3.48 1.08
CA PRO A 6 -10.06 -3.60 1.84
C PRO A 6 -8.87 -3.95 0.94
N PHE A 7 -7.79 -3.20 1.06
CA PHE A 7 -6.55 -3.50 0.34
C PHE A 7 -5.93 -4.79 0.89
N LYS A 8 -5.45 -5.66 0.00
CA LYS A 8 -4.82 -6.92 0.36
C LYS A 8 -3.53 -7.09 -0.42
N VAL A 9 -2.52 -7.62 0.24
CA VAL A 9 -1.29 -8.14 -0.39
C VAL A 9 -1.34 -9.66 -0.27
N VAL A 10 -1.19 -10.36 -1.40
CA VAL A 10 -1.20 -11.83 -1.47
C VAL A 10 0.20 -12.30 -1.81
N ALA A 11 0.77 -13.17 -0.98
CA ALA A 11 2.05 -13.81 -1.22
C ALA A 11 1.84 -15.14 -1.95
N LEU A 12 2.41 -15.27 -3.16
CA LEU A 12 2.31 -16.50 -3.95
C LEU A 12 3.27 -17.60 -3.45
N GLY A 13 4.44 -17.22 -2.94
CA GLY A 13 5.37 -18.11 -2.25
C GLY A 13 5.16 -18.05 -0.74
N GLU A 14 5.62 -19.07 -0.01
CA GLU A 14 5.46 -19.18 1.43
C GLU A 14 6.05 -17.96 2.16
N VAL A 15 5.23 -17.30 2.99
CA VAL A 15 5.65 -16.19 3.86
C VAL A 15 5.08 -16.44 5.23
N LYS A 16 5.95 -16.48 6.24
CA LYS A 16 5.57 -16.79 7.61
C LYS A 16 4.44 -15.88 8.10
N ASP A 17 3.42 -16.47 8.68
CA ASP A 17 2.38 -15.74 9.42
C ASP A 17 3.03 -14.86 10.50
N GLY A 18 2.53 -13.64 10.65
CA GLY A 18 3.17 -12.65 11.53
C GLY A 18 4.16 -11.74 10.79
N THR A 19 4.56 -12.04 9.56
CA THR A 19 5.43 -11.15 8.77
C THR A 19 4.73 -9.83 8.50
N LYS A 20 5.36 -8.72 8.90
CA LYS A 20 4.87 -7.36 8.67
C LYS A 20 4.88 -7.05 7.17
N VAL A 21 3.88 -6.30 6.72
CA VAL A 21 3.83 -5.67 5.40
C VAL A 21 3.55 -4.19 5.59
N CYS A 22 4.32 -3.33 4.92
CA CYS A 22 4.12 -1.88 4.91
C CYS A 22 3.88 -1.40 3.48
N ILE A 23 3.01 -0.40 3.34
CA ILE A 23 2.78 0.31 2.09
C ILE A 23 3.27 1.74 2.23
N THR A 24 4.01 2.22 1.24
CA THR A 24 4.22 3.66 1.02
C THR A 24 3.69 4.05 -0.35
N ALA A 25 3.39 5.34 -0.55
CA ALA A 25 2.85 5.86 -1.79
C ALA A 25 3.63 7.10 -2.20
N GLY A 26 3.97 7.21 -3.49
CA GLY A 26 4.72 8.35 -3.99
C GLY A 26 4.67 8.52 -5.49
N ASN A 27 4.98 9.73 -5.94
CA ASN A 27 5.22 10.10 -7.34
C ASN A 27 6.02 11.41 -7.42
N ASP A 28 6.15 11.98 -8.63
CA ASP A 28 6.94 13.19 -8.87
C ASP A 28 6.37 14.47 -8.21
N GLU A 29 5.08 14.52 -7.84
CA GLU A 29 4.51 15.67 -7.12
C GLU A 29 4.56 15.51 -5.62
N ASN A 30 4.41 14.28 -5.14
CA ASN A 30 4.43 13.96 -3.74
C ASN A 30 5.22 12.66 -3.56
N PHE A 31 6.52 12.83 -3.29
CA PHE A 31 7.48 11.75 -3.20
C PHE A 31 7.13 10.72 -2.11
N CYS A 32 6.55 11.16 -1.00
CA CYS A 32 6.16 10.30 0.11
C CYS A 32 4.84 10.82 0.71
N SER A 33 3.73 10.37 0.13
CA SER A 33 2.41 10.76 0.58
C SER A 33 2.08 10.17 1.94
N GLU A 34 1.45 10.97 2.79
CA GLU A 34 0.90 10.49 4.06
C GLU A 34 -0.19 9.44 3.80
N LEU A 35 -0.08 8.34 4.53
CA LEU A 35 -1.04 7.24 4.59
C LEU A 35 -1.43 7.00 6.06
N ARG A 36 -2.65 6.48 6.27
CA ARG A 36 -3.08 5.94 7.57
C ARG A 36 -3.33 4.44 7.45
N ASN A 37 -3.03 3.70 8.52
CA ASN A 37 -3.17 2.24 8.59
C ASN A 37 -2.42 1.52 7.45
N ASN A 38 -1.22 2.00 7.13
CA ASN A 38 -0.38 1.50 6.04
C ASN A 38 0.48 0.29 6.40
N THR A 39 0.18 -0.36 7.52
CA THR A 39 0.84 -1.58 7.98
C THR A 39 -0.21 -2.67 8.19
N ALA A 40 0.13 -3.88 7.78
CA ALA A 40 -0.63 -5.10 8.07
C ALA A 40 0.34 -6.25 8.34
N THR A 41 -0.22 -7.41 8.66
CA THR A 41 0.53 -8.63 8.94
C THR A 41 0.02 -9.76 8.05
N ILE A 42 0.94 -10.56 7.49
CA ILE A 42 0.60 -11.77 6.74
C ILE A 42 -0.09 -12.76 7.67
N LYS A 43 -1.23 -13.30 7.21
CA LYS A 43 -1.91 -14.45 7.78
C LYS A 43 -2.46 -15.30 6.65
N ASN A 44 -2.15 -16.60 6.63
CA ASN A 44 -2.52 -17.51 5.55
C ASN A 44 -2.17 -16.90 4.17
N GLN A 45 -0.93 -16.45 4.02
CA GLN A 45 -0.42 -15.86 2.77
C GLN A 45 -1.06 -14.52 2.34
N VAL A 46 -1.90 -13.91 3.18
CA VAL A 46 -2.57 -12.64 2.87
C VAL A 46 -2.35 -11.61 3.98
N ALA A 47 -1.86 -10.43 3.63
CA ALA A 47 -1.89 -9.26 4.51
C ALA A 47 -3.08 -8.38 4.15
N LYS A 48 -4.10 -8.38 5.00
CA LYS A 48 -5.31 -7.56 4.84
C LYS A 48 -5.14 -6.26 5.64
N PHE A 49 -5.15 -5.13 4.94
CA PHE A 49 -5.05 -3.82 5.58
C PHE A 49 -6.41 -3.40 6.10
N ASN A 50 -6.47 -3.09 7.40
CA ASN A 50 -7.69 -2.62 8.03
C ASN A 50 -7.81 -1.10 7.81
N ASP A 51 -8.73 -0.70 6.93
CA ASP A 51 -9.01 0.72 6.65
C ASP A 51 -7.75 1.52 6.25
N LEU A 52 -6.98 1.00 5.29
CA LEU A 52 -5.91 1.75 4.63
C LEU A 52 -6.48 3.03 4.01
N ARG A 53 -5.87 4.18 4.31
CA ARG A 53 -6.29 5.48 3.75
C ARG A 53 -5.14 6.24 3.13
N PHE A 54 -5.42 6.87 2.00
CA PHE A 54 -4.57 7.87 1.38
C PHE A 54 -4.99 9.25 1.88
N VAL A 55 -4.05 9.98 2.50
CA VAL A 55 -4.29 11.33 3.04
C VAL A 55 -3.78 12.38 2.06
N GLY A 56 -2.55 12.20 1.55
CA GLY A 56 -2.00 13.08 0.53
C GLY A 56 -2.62 12.88 -0.85
N ARG A 57 -2.63 13.96 -1.64
CA ARG A 57 -3.14 13.97 -3.03
C ARG A 57 -2.04 13.56 -4.00
N SER A 58 -2.42 12.89 -5.09
CA SER A 58 -1.47 12.41 -6.09
C SER A 58 -1.17 13.42 -7.21
N GLY A 59 -1.90 14.52 -7.28
CA GLY A 59 -1.73 15.53 -8.31
C GLY A 59 -2.74 15.47 -9.45
N ARG A 60 -2.86 16.56 -10.21
CA ARG A 60 -3.80 16.64 -11.34
C ARG A 60 -3.38 15.68 -12.45
N GLY A 61 -4.21 14.69 -12.73
CA GLY A 61 -3.94 13.69 -13.78
C GLY A 61 -2.81 12.70 -13.43
N LYS A 62 -2.34 12.67 -12.18
CA LYS A 62 -1.23 11.82 -11.74
C LYS A 62 -1.70 10.77 -10.75
N SER A 63 -1.02 9.63 -10.76
CA SER A 63 -1.28 8.51 -9.86
C SER A 63 -0.08 8.27 -8.96
N PHE A 64 -0.31 7.69 -7.78
CA PHE A 64 0.76 7.17 -6.95
C PHE A 64 1.26 5.82 -7.47
N THR A 65 2.55 5.61 -7.32
CA THR A 65 3.14 4.28 -7.25
C THR A 65 3.12 3.83 -5.79
N LEU A 66 2.67 2.60 -5.54
CA LEU A 66 2.74 2.00 -4.20
C LEU A 66 3.98 1.14 -4.10
N THR A 67 4.74 1.33 -3.03
CA THR A 67 5.84 0.44 -2.65
C THR A 67 5.35 -0.46 -1.53
N ILE A 68 5.36 -1.76 -1.77
CA ILE A 68 4.91 -2.80 -0.84
C ILE A 68 6.16 -3.49 -0.30
N ALA A 69 6.48 -3.24 0.97
CA ALA A 69 7.59 -3.88 1.66
C ALA A 69 7.08 -5.05 2.50
N VAL A 70 7.55 -6.26 2.21
CA VAL A 70 7.29 -7.48 2.99
C VAL A 70 8.54 -7.77 3.81
N PHE A 71 8.43 -7.72 5.13
CA PHE A 71 9.57 -7.81 6.06
C PHE A 71 9.98 -9.26 6.34
N THR A 72 10.23 -10.03 5.27
CA THR A 72 10.97 -11.29 5.35
C THR A 72 12.46 -11.04 5.61
N ASN A 73 13.25 -12.12 5.77
CA ASN A 73 14.69 -12.04 5.82
C ASN A 73 15.29 -12.94 4.72
N PRO A 74 15.82 -12.38 3.61
CA PRO A 74 15.94 -10.95 3.32
C PRO A 74 14.57 -10.27 3.03
N PRO A 75 14.44 -8.94 3.21
CA PRO A 75 13.22 -8.22 2.86
C PRO A 75 12.91 -8.29 1.38
N GLN A 76 11.62 -8.34 1.04
CA GLN A 76 11.13 -8.32 -0.34
C GLN A 76 10.34 -7.03 -0.59
N VAL A 77 10.50 -6.46 -1.80
CA VAL A 77 9.81 -5.24 -2.20
C VAL A 77 9.12 -5.45 -3.55
N ALA A 78 7.85 -5.06 -3.63
CA ALA A 78 7.07 -5.04 -4.86
C ALA A 78 6.56 -3.62 -5.13
N LEU A 79 6.43 -3.27 -6.42
CA LEU A 79 5.90 -1.98 -6.85
C LEU A 79 4.58 -2.17 -7.58
N TYR A 80 3.55 -1.43 -7.18
CA TYR A 80 2.34 -1.26 -7.95
C TYR A 80 2.35 0.13 -8.58
N GLN A 81 2.84 0.21 -9.82
CA GLN A 81 3.00 1.47 -10.54
C GLN A 81 1.64 2.03 -11.01
N LYS A 82 1.49 3.36 -10.93
CA LYS A 82 0.28 4.08 -11.35
C LYS A 82 -1.01 3.50 -10.73
N ALA A 83 -0.93 3.04 -9.48
CA ALA A 83 -1.97 2.25 -8.84
C ALA A 83 -3.25 3.04 -8.54
N ILE A 84 -3.12 4.30 -8.12
CA ILE A 84 -4.26 5.06 -7.62
C ILE A 84 -4.09 6.57 -7.81
N LYS A 85 -5.15 7.24 -8.26
CA LYS A 85 -5.24 8.69 -8.30
C LYS A 85 -6.02 9.17 -7.08
N VAL A 86 -5.44 10.03 -6.26
CA VAL A 86 -6.06 10.52 -5.02
C VAL A 86 -6.34 12.02 -5.14
N THR A 87 -7.61 12.37 -5.06
CA THR A 87 -8.12 13.75 -5.20
C THR A 87 -8.89 14.19 -3.95
N VAL A 88 -9.44 15.40 -3.95
CA VAL A 88 -10.28 15.92 -2.86
C VAL A 88 -11.53 15.06 -2.66
N ASP A 89 -12.16 14.65 -3.76
CA ASP A 89 -13.43 13.90 -3.75
C ASP A 89 -13.24 12.43 -3.33
N GLY A 90 -11.98 11.97 -3.38
CA GLY A 90 -11.57 10.66 -2.97
C GLY A 90 -10.49 10.03 -3.87
N PRO A 91 -10.08 8.81 -3.52
CA PRO A 91 -9.39 7.89 -4.43
C PRO A 91 -10.31 7.37 -5.54
#